data_AF-A0A8J8K7Q1-F1
#
_entry.id   AF-A0A8J8K7Q1-F1
#
_cell.length_a   1.000
_cell.length_b   1.000
_cell.length_c   1.000
_cell.angle_alpha   90.00
_cell.angle_beta   90.00
_cell.angle_gamma   90.00
#
_symmetry.space_group_name_H-M   'P 1'
#
loop_
_entity.id
_entity.type
_entity.pdbx_description
1 polymer ?
#
loop_
_entity_poly.entity_id
_entity_poly.type
_entity_poly.pdbx_seq_one_letter_code
_entity_poly.pdbx_strand_id
1 'polypeptide(L)'
;MKTHLSLLFLFTLIFCNSQQITDKDALKNCRKEFNKKTCLSDKDEDGVLHYLDQCPYDAGPIENNGCPWPDTDGDFLIDKDDACPIVAGPLENNGCPWPDTDNDGILDKDDACPTVVGLKDNNGCPDPRIKCLEITKSDSISFKNFKLKNNNLSKNYEGLADLIVQKISEEKDFGLIYIELFETEPSCYYQPSGSVLQCRSTLKSNKYDFLISKLFSKYTFENLKNNVLLPITTSKFNLASEEKMNNYLDMSKEQYIYFIKNYEGYKIQIKGSKTNKSSKSLKLNASFVEENPYDVILDLNNKKYNYKFVNNQWKLVITEK
;
A
#
# COMPACT_ATOMS: atom_id res chain seq x y z
N MET A 1 62.93 62.34 -79.65
CA MET A 1 63.83 62.90 -78.59
C MET A 1 63.20 62.52 -77.26
N LYS A 2 63.77 61.58 -76.50
CA LYS A 2 64.67 61.83 -75.34
C LYS A 2 64.00 62.81 -74.34
N THR A 3 63.75 62.50 -73.06
CA THR A 3 64.53 61.69 -72.11
C THR A 3 63.86 61.66 -70.73
N HIS A 4 64.10 60.56 -69.98
CA HIS A 4 64.22 60.41 -68.50
C HIS A 4 63.01 60.70 -67.58
N LEU A 5 62.87 60.15 -66.37
CA LEU A 5 63.38 59.00 -65.59
C LEU A 5 62.77 59.21 -64.19
N SER A 6 62.56 58.13 -63.42
CA SER A 6 62.33 58.11 -61.96
C SER A 6 60.95 58.55 -61.45
N LEU A 7 60.37 57.99 -60.38
CA LEU A 7 60.66 56.81 -59.57
C LEU A 7 59.35 56.51 -58.79
N LEU A 8 59.03 55.22 -58.64
CA LEU A 8 57.91 54.70 -57.84
C LEU A 8 57.97 55.22 -56.40
N PHE A 9 56.90 55.86 -55.92
CA PHE A 9 56.71 56.22 -54.51
C PHE A 9 55.22 56.10 -54.14
N LEU A 10 54.78 54.89 -53.76
CA LEU A 10 53.60 54.70 -52.92
C LEU A 10 53.58 53.25 -52.40
N PHE A 11 54.04 53.05 -51.17
CA PHE A 11 53.47 52.09 -50.20
C PHE A 11 54.22 52.27 -48.87
N THR A 12 53.79 53.29 -48.13
CA THR A 12 54.19 53.55 -46.76
C THR A 12 53.44 52.62 -45.80
N LEU A 13 54.21 52.09 -44.84
CA LEU A 13 53.79 51.66 -43.50
C LEU A 13 53.06 50.31 -43.40
N ILE A 14 53.85 49.24 -43.53
CA ILE A 14 53.60 48.01 -42.77
C ILE A 14 53.77 48.35 -41.29
N PHE A 15 52.66 48.38 -40.54
CA PHE A 15 52.68 48.40 -39.09
C PHE A 15 53.39 47.13 -38.60
N CYS A 16 54.66 47.27 -38.21
CA CYS A 16 55.31 46.26 -37.39
C CYS A 16 54.80 46.49 -35.96
N ASN A 17 53.70 45.81 -35.60
CA ASN A 17 53.28 45.72 -34.20
C ASN A 17 54.35 44.90 -33.47
N SER A 18 55.30 45.59 -32.83
CA SER A 18 56.16 44.97 -31.82
C SER A 18 55.26 44.42 -30.73
N GLN A 19 55.17 43.09 -30.58
CA GLN A 19 54.50 42.45 -29.44
C GLN A 19 55.10 43.05 -28.16
N GLN A 20 54.29 43.82 -27.44
CA GLN A 20 54.71 44.42 -26.18
C GLN A 20 54.79 43.29 -25.14
N ILE A 21 55.97 43.10 -24.55
CA ILE A 21 56.15 42.12 -23.46
C ILE A 21 55.28 42.58 -22.28
N THR A 22 54.27 41.78 -21.95
CA THR A 22 53.27 42.08 -20.92
C THR A 22 53.77 41.75 -19.52
N ASP A 23 54.55 40.66 -19.37
CA ASP A 23 55.20 40.28 -18.11
C ASP A 23 56.72 40.09 -18.31
N LYS A 24 57.50 41.09 -17.86
CA LYS A 24 58.96 41.08 -17.99
C LYS A 24 59.63 40.08 -17.05
N ASP A 25 59.02 39.78 -15.91
CA ASP A 25 59.60 38.90 -14.90
C ASP A 25 59.36 37.42 -15.27
N ALA A 26 58.16 37.07 -15.74
CA ALA A 26 57.89 35.76 -16.33
C ALA A 26 58.81 35.46 -17.51
N LEU A 27 59.00 36.43 -18.42
CA LEU A 27 59.93 36.26 -19.55
C LEU A 27 61.39 36.11 -19.07
N LYS A 28 61.80 36.84 -18.03
CA LYS A 28 63.14 36.70 -17.44
C LYS A 28 63.33 35.31 -16.82
N ASN A 29 62.29 34.76 -16.18
CA ASN A 29 62.32 33.42 -15.59
C ASN A 29 62.35 32.32 -16.65
N CYS A 30 61.49 32.37 -17.67
CA CYS A 30 61.53 31.44 -18.80
C CYS A 30 62.93 31.41 -19.46
N ARG A 31 63.55 32.59 -19.62
CA ARG A 31 64.89 32.72 -20.23
C ARG A 31 66.04 32.13 -19.40
N LYS A 32 65.81 31.71 -18.15
CA LYS A 32 66.79 30.95 -17.36
C LYS A 32 66.92 29.52 -17.87
N GLU A 33 65.85 28.97 -18.46
CA GLU A 33 65.76 27.57 -18.86
C GLU A 33 65.68 27.41 -20.39
N PHE A 34 65.07 28.37 -21.09
CA PHE A 34 64.85 28.34 -22.53
C PHE A 34 65.44 29.57 -23.25
N ASN A 35 65.67 29.47 -24.56
CA ASN A 35 66.14 30.62 -25.36
C ASN A 35 64.99 31.62 -25.61
N LYS A 36 65.32 32.86 -25.99
CA LYS A 36 64.33 33.93 -26.24
C LYS A 36 63.28 33.56 -27.31
N LYS A 37 63.66 32.81 -28.36
CA LYS A 37 62.75 32.39 -29.42
C LYS A 37 61.72 31.39 -28.89
N THR A 38 62.14 30.44 -28.06
CA THR A 38 61.24 29.48 -27.40
C THR A 38 60.30 30.18 -26.43
N CYS A 39 60.81 31.06 -25.57
CA CYS A 39 59.94 31.80 -24.65
C CYS A 39 58.90 32.67 -25.36
N LEU A 40 59.21 33.20 -26.53
CA LEU A 40 58.28 34.02 -27.33
C LEU A 40 57.52 33.23 -28.40
N SER A 41 57.67 31.91 -28.45
CA SER A 41 56.81 31.05 -29.29
C SER A 41 55.55 30.67 -28.53
N ASP A 42 54.53 30.29 -29.27
CA ASP A 42 53.37 29.54 -28.81
C ASP A 42 53.58 28.10 -29.32
N LYS A 43 53.57 27.11 -28.42
CA LYS A 43 54.14 25.78 -28.69
C LYS A 43 53.10 24.74 -29.06
N ASP A 44 51.95 24.81 -28.42
CA ASP A 44 50.75 24.00 -28.64
C ASP A 44 49.65 24.77 -29.37
N GLU A 45 49.93 26.03 -29.75
CA GLU A 45 49.08 26.85 -30.61
C GLU A 45 47.74 27.24 -29.96
N ASP A 46 47.72 27.40 -28.63
CA ASP A 46 46.53 27.74 -27.85
C ASP A 46 46.30 29.25 -27.67
N GLY A 47 47.23 30.08 -28.16
CA GLY A 47 47.18 31.53 -28.08
C GLY A 47 47.86 32.13 -26.83
N VAL A 48 48.43 31.30 -25.94
CA VAL A 48 49.25 31.70 -24.81
C VAL A 48 50.73 31.51 -25.18
N LEU A 49 51.54 32.56 -24.98
CA LEU A 49 52.97 32.45 -25.27
C LEU A 49 53.63 31.53 -24.24
N HIS A 50 54.61 30.72 -24.67
CA HIS A 50 55.32 29.71 -23.86
C HIS A 50 55.89 30.24 -22.52
N TYR A 51 56.15 31.55 -22.40
CA TYR A 51 56.61 32.14 -21.13
C TYR A 51 55.49 32.54 -20.15
N LEU A 52 54.25 32.58 -20.60
CA LEU A 52 53.03 32.85 -19.84
C LEU A 52 52.19 31.59 -19.62
N ASP A 53 52.46 30.55 -20.41
CA ASP A 53 51.76 29.28 -20.40
C ASP A 53 52.25 28.38 -19.26
N GLN A 54 51.31 27.83 -18.50
CA GLN A 54 51.59 26.88 -17.43
C GLN A 54 51.73 25.44 -17.93
N CYS A 55 51.21 25.12 -19.11
CA CYS A 55 51.27 23.82 -19.75
C CYS A 55 51.75 23.96 -21.21
N PRO A 56 53.03 24.32 -21.45
CA PRO A 56 53.48 24.80 -22.75
C PRO A 56 53.57 23.77 -23.89
N TYR A 57 52.97 22.60 -23.71
CA TYR A 57 52.93 21.50 -24.65
C TYR A 57 51.55 20.84 -24.72
N ASP A 58 50.57 21.31 -23.93
CA ASP A 58 49.22 20.76 -23.82
C ASP A 58 48.24 21.93 -23.93
N ALA A 59 47.60 22.08 -25.10
CA ALA A 59 46.76 23.24 -25.38
C ALA A 59 45.64 23.46 -24.34
N GLY A 60 45.50 24.71 -23.88
CA GLY A 60 44.48 25.08 -22.92
C GLY A 60 43.89 26.48 -23.14
N PRO A 61 42.74 26.78 -22.50
CA PRO A 61 42.18 28.12 -22.57
C PRO A 61 43.06 29.15 -21.86
N ILE A 62 43.04 30.39 -22.35
CA ILE A 62 43.70 31.55 -21.71
C ILE A 62 43.20 31.71 -20.27
N GLU A 63 41.93 31.42 -20.01
CA GLU A 63 41.31 31.46 -18.68
C GLU A 63 41.95 30.48 -17.68
N ASN A 64 42.61 29.42 -18.16
CA ASN A 64 43.36 28.45 -17.35
C ASN A 64 44.87 28.53 -17.60
N ASN A 65 45.37 29.70 -18.00
CA ASN A 65 46.80 29.95 -18.25
C ASN A 65 47.45 28.96 -19.23
N GLY A 66 46.73 28.57 -20.29
CA GLY A 66 47.23 27.65 -21.31
C GLY A 66 47.19 26.17 -20.91
N CYS A 67 46.64 25.83 -19.74
CA CYS A 67 46.45 24.44 -19.34
C CYS A 67 45.06 23.90 -19.68
N PRO A 68 44.92 22.62 -20.10
CA PRO A 68 43.62 21.98 -20.15
C PRO A 68 42.99 21.92 -18.74
N TRP A 69 41.66 21.98 -18.66
CA TRP A 69 40.96 21.72 -17.40
C TRP A 69 41.02 20.22 -17.08
N PRO A 70 41.28 19.82 -15.83
CA PRO A 70 41.24 18.42 -15.43
C PRO A 70 39.80 17.86 -15.49
N ASP A 71 39.72 16.56 -15.68
CA ASP A 71 38.56 15.69 -15.48
C ASP A 71 39.05 14.56 -14.57
N THR A 72 38.81 14.71 -13.27
CA THR A 72 39.47 13.92 -12.23
C THR A 72 38.89 12.50 -12.12
N ASP A 73 37.59 12.31 -12.39
CA ASP A 73 36.93 11.01 -12.32
C ASP A 73 36.64 10.37 -13.69
N GLY A 74 36.90 11.10 -14.78
CA GLY A 74 36.88 10.58 -16.15
C GLY A 74 35.47 10.39 -16.70
N ASP A 75 34.50 11.20 -16.27
CA ASP A 75 33.10 11.11 -16.69
C ASP A 75 32.75 11.98 -17.91
N PHE A 76 33.77 12.63 -18.50
CA PHE A 76 33.71 13.54 -19.64
C PHE A 76 33.13 14.92 -19.32
N LEU A 77 32.96 15.26 -18.04
CA LEU A 77 32.69 16.60 -17.55
C LEU A 77 33.92 17.11 -16.79
N ILE A 78 34.47 18.25 -17.23
CA ILE A 78 35.65 18.83 -16.57
C ILE A 78 35.29 19.30 -15.16
N ASP A 79 36.25 19.22 -14.22
CA ASP A 79 36.05 19.48 -12.79
C ASP A 79 35.37 20.83 -12.49
N LYS A 80 35.53 21.82 -13.37
CA LYS A 80 34.90 23.14 -13.21
C LYS A 80 33.40 23.17 -13.51
N ASP A 81 32.90 22.24 -14.31
CA ASP A 81 31.51 22.10 -14.73
C ASP A 81 30.82 20.90 -14.06
N ASP A 82 31.59 20.04 -13.39
CA ASP A 82 31.13 18.86 -12.66
C ASP A 82 30.70 19.20 -11.22
N ALA A 83 29.49 18.78 -10.85
CA ALA A 83 28.96 18.93 -9.49
C ALA A 83 29.53 17.88 -8.51
N CYS A 84 30.11 16.79 -9.01
CA CYS A 84 30.74 15.71 -8.27
C CYS A 84 32.14 15.33 -8.81
N PRO A 85 33.16 16.23 -8.78
CA PRO A 85 34.46 16.07 -9.48
C PRO A 85 35.34 14.86 -9.11
N ILE A 86 34.90 14.00 -8.20
CA ILE A 86 35.65 12.83 -7.74
C ILE A 86 34.80 11.55 -7.79
N VAL A 87 33.56 11.63 -8.29
CA VAL A 87 32.62 10.51 -8.39
C VAL A 87 31.90 10.59 -9.72
N ALA A 88 32.38 9.81 -10.68
CA ALA A 88 31.86 9.81 -12.05
C ALA A 88 30.34 9.68 -12.10
N GLY A 89 29.71 10.51 -12.93
CA GLY A 89 28.27 10.49 -13.14
C GLY A 89 27.86 10.86 -14.56
N PRO A 90 26.55 10.72 -14.88
CA PRO A 90 26.04 11.13 -16.18
C PRO A 90 26.01 12.65 -16.35
N LEU A 91 26.23 13.12 -17.59
CA LEU A 91 26.05 14.53 -17.97
C LEU A 91 24.64 15.04 -17.62
N GLU A 92 23.61 14.19 -17.72
CA GLU A 92 22.22 14.54 -17.39
C GLU A 92 22.02 14.90 -15.91
N ASN A 93 22.96 14.53 -15.04
CA ASN A 93 22.97 14.89 -13.62
C ASN A 93 24.22 15.69 -13.22
N ASN A 94 24.79 16.44 -14.16
CA ASN A 94 25.97 17.30 -13.95
C ASN A 94 27.15 16.55 -13.32
N GLY A 95 27.46 15.36 -13.85
CA GLY A 95 28.58 14.53 -13.40
C GLY A 95 28.37 13.83 -12.05
N CYS A 96 27.19 13.97 -11.44
CA CYS A 96 26.87 13.23 -10.22
C CYS A 96 26.11 11.91 -10.50
N PRO A 97 26.39 10.81 -9.80
CA PRO A 97 25.53 9.62 -9.86
C PRO A 97 24.11 9.94 -9.35
N TRP A 98 23.12 9.25 -9.90
CA TRP A 98 21.74 9.33 -9.39
C TRP A 98 21.61 8.59 -8.05
N PRO A 99 20.92 9.15 -7.05
CA PRO A 99 20.67 8.46 -5.79
C PRO A 99 19.65 7.33 -5.95
N ASP A 100 19.74 6.37 -5.04
CA ASP A 100 18.75 5.34 -4.72
C ASP A 100 18.60 5.36 -3.20
N THR A 101 17.62 6.13 -2.72
CA THR A 101 17.50 6.53 -1.32
C THR A 101 17.08 5.36 -0.42
N ASP A 102 16.25 4.44 -0.92
CA ASP A 102 15.79 3.27 -0.16
C ASP A 102 16.54 1.97 -0.48
N ASN A 103 17.44 2.00 -1.47
CA ASN A 103 18.30 0.90 -1.90
C ASN A 103 17.51 -0.28 -2.46
N ASP A 104 16.40 -0.04 -3.16
CA ASP A 104 15.63 -1.09 -3.82
C ASP A 104 16.14 -1.45 -5.23
N GLY A 105 17.15 -0.71 -5.72
CA GLY A 105 17.78 -0.91 -7.02
C GLY A 105 17.13 -0.10 -8.14
N ILE A 106 16.20 0.80 -7.83
CA ILE A 106 15.57 1.74 -8.75
C ILE A 106 15.97 3.15 -8.29
N LEU A 107 16.55 3.91 -9.22
CA LEU A 107 17.01 5.26 -8.91
C LEU A 107 15.82 6.15 -8.55
N ASP A 108 16.01 7.12 -7.65
CA ASP A 108 14.94 8.01 -7.14
C ASP A 108 14.18 8.72 -8.28
N LYS A 109 14.83 8.95 -9.42
CA LYS A 109 14.22 9.56 -10.61
C LYS A 109 13.25 8.65 -11.38
N ASP A 110 13.40 7.33 -11.23
CA ASP A 110 12.59 6.29 -11.87
C ASP A 110 11.69 5.56 -10.86
N ASP A 111 11.85 5.85 -9.57
CA ASP A 111 11.10 5.28 -8.46
C ASP A 111 9.87 6.14 -8.12
N ALA A 112 8.69 5.52 -8.11
CA ALA A 112 7.44 6.16 -7.71
C ALA A 112 7.29 6.31 -6.17
N CYS A 113 8.11 5.58 -5.40
CA CYS A 113 8.13 5.52 -3.95
C CYS A 113 9.58 5.60 -3.39
N PRO A 114 10.36 6.68 -3.65
CA PRO A 114 11.81 6.79 -3.42
C PRO A 114 12.29 6.74 -1.95
N THR A 115 11.40 6.45 -1.01
CA THR A 115 11.72 6.36 0.42
C THR A 115 11.21 5.06 1.04
N VAL A 116 10.63 4.16 0.24
CA VAL A 116 9.97 2.94 0.70
C VAL A 116 10.24 1.81 -0.29
N VAL A 117 11.19 0.95 0.08
CA VAL A 117 11.61 -0.22 -0.70
C VAL A 117 10.45 -0.92 -1.40
N GLY A 118 10.52 -1.02 -2.73
CA GLY A 118 9.50 -1.68 -3.52
C GLY A 118 10.02 -2.73 -4.48
N LEU A 119 9.14 -3.07 -5.42
CA LEU A 119 9.42 -4.06 -6.45
C LEU A 119 9.62 -3.36 -7.79
N LYS A 120 10.58 -3.84 -8.58
CA LYS A 120 10.77 -3.40 -9.97
C LYS A 120 9.51 -3.45 -10.81
N ASP A 121 8.72 -4.53 -10.67
CA ASP A 121 7.45 -4.70 -11.39
C ASP A 121 6.37 -3.69 -10.97
N ASN A 122 6.61 -2.93 -9.90
CA ASN A 122 5.72 -1.91 -9.35
C ASN A 122 6.41 -0.54 -9.22
N ASN A 123 7.41 -0.26 -10.07
CA ASN A 123 8.13 1.03 -10.14
C ASN A 123 8.63 1.51 -8.77
N GLY A 124 9.24 0.60 -8.00
CA GLY A 124 9.83 0.90 -6.68
C GLY A 124 8.85 1.12 -5.56
N CYS A 125 7.56 0.86 -5.80
CA CYS A 125 6.56 0.84 -4.74
C CYS A 125 6.34 -0.57 -4.16
N PRO A 126 6.04 -0.70 -2.86
CA PRO A 126 5.63 -1.97 -2.25
C PRO A 126 4.40 -2.59 -2.90
N ASP A 127 4.33 -3.93 -2.92
CA ASP A 127 3.14 -4.63 -3.38
C ASP A 127 1.95 -4.34 -2.45
N PRO A 128 0.87 -3.70 -2.93
CA PRO A 128 -0.27 -3.34 -2.09
C PRO A 128 -0.96 -4.57 -1.47
N ARG A 129 -0.77 -5.77 -2.03
CA ARG A 129 -1.30 -7.04 -1.50
C ARG A 129 -0.63 -7.45 -0.19
N ILE A 130 0.61 -7.04 0.07
CA ILE A 130 1.33 -7.37 1.32
C ILE A 130 0.53 -6.88 2.53
N LYS A 131 0.03 -5.64 2.48
CA LYS A 131 -0.81 -5.07 3.53
C LYS A 131 -2.08 -5.91 3.78
N CYS A 132 -2.69 -6.42 2.72
CA CYS A 132 -3.87 -7.27 2.83
C CYS A 132 -3.53 -8.63 3.45
N LEU A 133 -2.39 -9.22 3.09
CA LEU A 133 -1.91 -10.48 3.68
C LEU A 133 -1.62 -10.33 5.18
N GLU A 134 -1.01 -9.22 5.58
CA GLU A 134 -0.76 -8.92 7.00
C GLU A 134 -2.06 -8.78 7.80
N ILE A 135 -3.03 -8.00 7.28
CA ILE A 135 -4.34 -7.86 7.90
C ILE A 135 -5.03 -9.23 8.00
N THR A 136 -5.03 -10.02 6.92
CA THR A 136 -5.65 -11.35 6.90
C THR A 136 -5.02 -12.31 7.92
N LYS A 137 -3.69 -12.28 8.05
CA LYS A 137 -2.95 -13.08 9.04
C LYS A 137 -3.27 -12.64 10.47
N SER A 138 -3.27 -11.32 10.72
CA SER A 138 -3.63 -10.74 12.01
C SER A 138 -5.07 -11.07 12.41
N ASP A 139 -6.02 -10.94 11.48
CA ASP A 139 -7.43 -11.29 11.67
C ASP A 139 -7.57 -12.78 12.00
N SER A 140 -6.88 -13.65 11.27
CA SER A 140 -6.92 -15.11 11.49
C SER A 140 -6.43 -15.49 12.90
N ILE A 141 -5.34 -14.89 13.37
CA ILE A 141 -4.81 -15.09 14.72
C ILE A 141 -5.79 -14.54 15.77
N SER A 142 -6.26 -13.31 15.58
CA SER A 142 -7.19 -12.65 16.50
C SER A 142 -8.51 -13.41 16.61
N PHE A 143 -9.01 -13.93 15.49
CA PHE A 143 -10.23 -14.73 15.45
C PHE A 143 -10.02 -16.08 16.13
N LYS A 144 -8.90 -16.77 15.88
CA LYS A 144 -8.55 -18.00 16.61
C LYS A 144 -8.51 -17.78 18.13
N ASN A 145 -7.89 -16.69 18.59
CA ASN A 145 -7.85 -16.34 20.00
C ASN A 145 -9.24 -16.03 20.57
N PHE A 146 -10.08 -15.34 19.80
CA PHE A 146 -11.46 -15.08 20.16
C PHE A 146 -12.26 -16.38 20.33
N LYS A 147 -12.11 -17.36 19.43
CA LYS A 147 -12.77 -18.67 19.55
C LYS A 147 -12.30 -19.44 20.78
N LEU A 148 -10.97 -19.46 21.03
CA LEU A 148 -10.39 -20.13 22.21
C LEU A 148 -10.90 -19.54 23.53
N LYS A 149 -10.99 -18.21 23.63
CA LYS A 149 -11.53 -17.52 24.81
C LYS A 149 -13.01 -17.84 25.06
N ASN A 150 -13.74 -18.24 24.01
CA ASN A 150 -15.19 -18.38 23.99
C ASN A 150 -15.65 -19.80 23.60
N ASN A 151 -14.87 -20.82 23.97
CA ASN A 151 -15.10 -22.21 23.59
C ASN A 151 -16.41 -22.82 24.15
N ASN A 152 -16.92 -22.30 25.26
CA ASN A 152 -18.12 -22.83 25.95
C ASN A 152 -19.43 -22.10 25.61
N LEU A 153 -19.45 -21.24 24.58
CA LEU A 153 -20.62 -20.38 24.29
C LEU A 153 -21.90 -21.13 23.94
N SER A 154 -21.82 -22.26 23.23
CA SER A 154 -23.02 -22.99 22.79
C SER A 154 -23.96 -23.29 23.95
N LYS A 155 -23.40 -23.77 25.08
CA LYS A 155 -24.18 -24.07 26.28
C LYS A 155 -24.79 -22.83 26.94
N ASN A 156 -24.04 -21.72 26.97
CA ASN A 156 -24.56 -20.47 27.52
C ASN A 156 -25.73 -19.94 26.69
N TYR A 157 -25.69 -20.12 25.37
CA TYR A 157 -26.73 -19.63 24.46
C TYR A 157 -28.00 -20.49 24.42
N GLU A 158 -28.00 -21.72 24.94
CA GLU A 158 -29.24 -22.50 25.12
C GLU A 158 -30.26 -21.73 25.98
N GLY A 159 -29.81 -21.14 27.10
CA GLY A 159 -30.67 -20.33 27.96
C GLY A 159 -31.16 -19.03 27.29
N LEU A 160 -30.39 -18.45 26.36
CA LEU A 160 -30.86 -17.31 25.57
C LEU A 160 -31.87 -17.75 24.49
N ALA A 161 -31.68 -18.94 23.91
CA ALA A 161 -32.62 -19.52 22.96
C ALA A 161 -33.99 -19.79 23.60
N ASP A 162 -34.04 -20.23 24.86
CA ASP A 162 -35.27 -20.36 25.62
C ASP A 162 -36.01 -19.01 25.77
N LEU A 163 -35.28 -17.95 26.10
CA LEU A 163 -35.84 -16.59 26.20
C LEU A 163 -36.33 -16.07 24.84
N ILE A 164 -35.64 -16.38 23.74
CA ILE A 164 -36.10 -16.08 22.37
C ILE A 164 -37.44 -16.75 22.10
N VAL A 165 -37.57 -18.05 22.39
CA VAL A 165 -38.82 -18.82 22.21
C VAL A 165 -39.96 -18.21 23.03
N GLN A 166 -39.69 -17.84 24.29
CA GLN A 166 -40.67 -17.17 25.14
C GLN A 166 -41.16 -15.88 24.50
N LYS A 167 -40.24 -15.00 24.06
CA LYS A 167 -40.59 -13.71 23.44
C LYS A 167 -41.38 -13.87 22.14
N ILE A 168 -41.01 -14.82 21.30
CA ILE A 168 -41.74 -15.11 20.05
C ILE A 168 -43.17 -15.60 20.35
N SER A 169 -43.35 -16.38 21.41
CA SER A 169 -44.66 -16.90 21.81
C SER A 169 -45.63 -15.82 22.33
N GLU A 170 -45.09 -14.70 22.81
CA GLU A 170 -45.86 -13.51 23.23
C GLU A 170 -46.42 -12.74 22.01
N GLU A 171 -45.73 -12.77 20.87
CA GLU A 171 -46.16 -12.11 19.64
C GLU A 171 -47.42 -12.79 19.03
N LYS A 172 -48.17 -12.05 18.20
CA LYS A 172 -49.40 -12.51 17.54
C LYS A 172 -49.39 -12.13 16.06
N ASP A 173 -50.26 -12.76 15.27
CA ASP A 173 -50.47 -12.47 13.84
C ASP A 173 -49.24 -12.61 12.94
N PHE A 174 -48.62 -13.79 12.95
CA PHE A 174 -47.59 -14.19 11.99
C PHE A 174 -47.69 -15.68 11.67
N GLY A 175 -47.33 -16.04 10.44
CA GLY A 175 -47.35 -17.42 9.93
C GLY A 175 -45.96 -18.01 9.72
N LEU A 176 -44.89 -17.21 9.87
CA LEU A 176 -43.51 -17.58 9.57
C LEU A 176 -42.56 -16.86 10.51
N ILE A 177 -41.53 -17.56 10.99
CA ILE A 177 -40.37 -16.94 11.65
C ILE A 177 -39.29 -16.72 10.59
N TYR A 178 -38.88 -15.46 10.40
CA TYR A 178 -37.81 -15.07 9.48
C TYR A 178 -36.59 -14.61 10.28
N ILE A 179 -35.52 -15.41 10.27
CA ILE A 179 -34.28 -15.09 11.00
C ILE A 179 -33.32 -14.38 10.05
N GLU A 180 -33.03 -13.11 10.34
CA GLU A 180 -32.10 -12.30 9.59
C GLU A 180 -30.67 -12.51 10.10
N LEU A 181 -29.88 -13.22 9.31
CA LEU A 181 -28.44 -13.40 9.46
C LEU A 181 -27.76 -12.36 8.56
N PHE A 182 -26.96 -11.48 9.13
CA PHE A 182 -26.15 -10.53 8.36
C PHE A 182 -24.91 -11.23 7.85
N GLU A 183 -24.80 -11.38 6.53
CA GLU A 183 -23.52 -11.68 5.89
C GLU A 183 -22.74 -10.37 5.78
N THR A 184 -21.49 -10.41 6.21
CA THR A 184 -20.53 -9.32 5.98
C THR A 184 -19.52 -9.80 4.96
N GLU A 185 -19.52 -9.16 3.79
CA GLU A 185 -18.67 -9.50 2.65
C GLU A 185 -17.17 -9.39 3.02
N PRO A 186 -16.33 -10.35 2.60
CA PRO A 186 -14.91 -10.38 2.91
C PRO A 186 -14.07 -9.34 2.14
N SER A 187 -12.85 -9.21 2.63
CA SER A 187 -11.89 -8.17 2.32
C SER A 187 -11.06 -8.45 1.08
N CYS A 188 -11.20 -7.56 0.11
CA CYS A 188 -10.27 -7.11 -0.94
C CYS A 188 -11.06 -6.98 -2.24
N TYR A 189 -11.34 -5.77 -2.67
CA TYR A 189 -11.88 -5.52 -4.00
C TYR A 189 -10.96 -4.56 -4.74
N TYR A 190 -10.70 -4.87 -6.01
CA TYR A 190 -10.01 -3.94 -6.90
C TYR A 190 -10.97 -2.79 -7.19
N GLN A 191 -10.53 -1.56 -6.93
CA GLN A 191 -11.24 -0.40 -7.46
C GLN A 191 -10.99 -0.31 -8.96
N PRO A 192 -12.01 -0.12 -9.82
CA PRO A 192 -11.86 -0.04 -11.27
C PRO A 192 -10.91 1.07 -11.75
N SER A 193 -10.58 2.05 -10.89
CA SER A 193 -9.75 3.22 -11.21
C SER A 193 -8.25 3.03 -10.98
N GLY A 194 -7.78 1.82 -10.64
CA GLY A 194 -6.36 1.48 -10.74
C GLY A 194 -5.40 2.17 -9.76
N SER A 195 -5.82 2.58 -8.55
CA SER A 195 -4.87 3.30 -7.65
C SER A 195 -4.86 2.92 -6.16
N VAL A 196 -5.80 2.15 -5.62
CA VAL A 196 -5.69 1.70 -4.21
C VAL A 196 -6.37 0.34 -4.01
N LEU A 197 -5.59 -0.68 -3.65
CA LEU A 197 -6.17 -1.90 -3.08
C LEU A 197 -6.70 -1.57 -1.68
N GLN A 198 -8.02 -1.55 -1.51
CA GLN A 198 -8.62 -1.37 -0.19
C GLN A 198 -8.65 -2.71 0.56
N CYS A 199 -7.69 -2.90 1.46
CA CYS A 199 -7.71 -3.99 2.42
C CYS A 199 -8.63 -3.61 3.59
N ARG A 200 -9.69 -4.39 3.82
CA ARG A 200 -10.55 -4.26 5.01
C ARG A 200 -10.27 -5.40 5.98
N SER A 201 -10.40 -5.19 7.28
CA SER A 201 -10.40 -6.33 8.22
C SER A 201 -11.73 -7.09 8.15
N THR A 202 -11.67 -8.41 8.19
CA THR A 202 -12.81 -9.34 8.34
C THR A 202 -12.95 -9.85 9.77
N LEU A 203 -12.17 -9.34 10.72
CA LEU A 203 -12.24 -9.85 12.09
C LEU A 203 -13.62 -9.66 12.72
N LYS A 204 -14.24 -8.49 12.52
CA LYS A 204 -15.57 -8.20 13.05
C LYS A 204 -16.65 -9.11 12.46
N SER A 205 -16.60 -9.33 11.14
CA SER A 205 -17.51 -10.24 10.43
C SER A 205 -17.38 -11.67 10.92
N ASN A 206 -16.15 -12.17 11.00
CA ASN A 206 -15.88 -13.55 11.39
C ASN A 206 -16.31 -13.80 12.85
N LYS A 207 -16.07 -12.84 13.75
CA LYS A 207 -16.58 -12.88 15.12
C LYS A 207 -18.11 -12.94 15.13
N TYR A 208 -18.77 -12.08 14.36
CA TYR A 208 -20.22 -12.05 14.28
C TYR A 208 -20.79 -13.39 13.77
N ASP A 209 -20.28 -13.91 12.65
CA ASP A 209 -20.69 -15.21 12.09
C ASP A 209 -20.52 -16.34 13.10
N PHE A 210 -19.39 -16.35 13.82
CA PHE A 210 -19.14 -17.32 14.88
C PHE A 210 -20.20 -17.22 15.98
N LEU A 211 -20.44 -16.03 16.52
CA LEU A 211 -21.42 -15.83 17.60
C LEU A 211 -22.85 -16.18 17.16
N ILE A 212 -23.25 -15.76 15.96
CA ILE A 212 -24.53 -16.12 15.34
C ILE A 212 -24.66 -17.64 15.18
N SER A 213 -23.61 -18.34 14.73
CA SER A 213 -23.64 -19.80 14.57
C SER A 213 -23.79 -20.55 15.89
N LYS A 214 -23.30 -19.98 17.00
CA LYS A 214 -23.50 -20.51 18.34
C LYS A 214 -24.91 -20.22 18.85
N LEU A 215 -25.44 -19.02 18.58
CA LEU A 215 -26.76 -18.60 19.07
C LEU A 215 -27.87 -19.32 18.31
N PHE A 216 -27.85 -19.29 16.99
CA PHE A 216 -28.78 -20.01 16.14
C PHE A 216 -28.25 -21.41 15.83
N SER A 217 -28.00 -22.19 16.89
CA SER A 217 -27.54 -23.58 16.79
C SER A 217 -28.69 -24.55 16.47
N LYS A 218 -28.34 -25.83 16.26
CA LYS A 218 -29.33 -26.92 16.16
C LYS A 218 -30.36 -26.84 17.30
N TYR A 219 -29.91 -26.64 18.53
CA TYR A 219 -30.78 -26.54 19.70
C TYR A 219 -31.83 -25.44 19.53
N THR A 220 -31.40 -24.24 19.15
CA THR A 220 -32.29 -23.08 18.98
C THR A 220 -33.37 -23.33 17.94
N PHE A 221 -32.99 -23.88 16.79
CA PHE A 221 -33.94 -24.22 15.73
C PHE A 221 -34.91 -25.34 16.14
N GLU A 222 -34.44 -26.38 16.83
CA GLU A 222 -35.31 -27.44 17.37
C GLU A 222 -36.25 -26.91 18.44
N ASN A 223 -35.77 -26.03 19.31
CA ASN A 223 -36.54 -25.39 20.36
C ASN A 223 -37.67 -24.52 19.78
N LEU A 224 -37.35 -23.69 18.79
CA LEU A 224 -38.35 -22.91 18.04
C LEU A 224 -39.38 -23.80 17.35
N LYS A 225 -38.91 -24.85 16.66
CA LYS A 225 -39.78 -25.79 15.96
C LYS A 225 -40.76 -26.47 16.91
N ASN A 226 -40.28 -26.93 18.06
CA ASN A 226 -41.08 -27.73 18.99
C ASN A 226 -42.05 -26.88 19.83
N ASN A 227 -41.71 -25.62 20.13
CA ASN A 227 -42.52 -24.77 20.99
C ASN A 227 -43.40 -23.77 20.23
N VAL A 228 -42.92 -23.18 19.14
CA VAL A 228 -43.69 -22.22 18.34
C VAL A 228 -44.53 -22.92 17.27
N LEU A 229 -44.04 -24.04 16.75
CA LEU A 229 -44.71 -24.91 15.77
C LEU A 229 -44.96 -24.27 14.39
N LEU A 230 -44.37 -23.10 14.12
CA LEU A 230 -44.46 -22.41 12.82
C LEU A 230 -43.25 -22.74 11.94
N PRO A 231 -43.36 -22.58 10.61
CA PRO A 231 -42.22 -22.62 9.71
C PRO A 231 -41.15 -21.60 10.10
N ILE A 232 -39.89 -21.96 9.87
CA ILE A 232 -38.73 -21.10 10.11
C ILE A 232 -37.93 -21.00 8.82
N THR A 233 -37.54 -19.79 8.45
CA THR A 233 -36.62 -19.56 7.33
C THR A 233 -35.58 -18.53 7.74
N THR A 234 -34.37 -18.64 7.19
CA THR A 234 -33.32 -17.64 7.38
C THR A 234 -33.22 -16.70 6.17
N SER A 235 -32.53 -15.58 6.34
CA SER A 235 -31.84 -14.91 5.23
C SER A 235 -30.78 -15.85 4.61
N LYS A 236 -30.04 -15.36 3.62
CA LYS A 236 -28.96 -16.11 2.99
C LYS A 236 -27.96 -16.58 4.07
N PHE A 237 -27.63 -17.87 4.03
CA PHE A 237 -26.70 -18.52 4.94
C PHE A 237 -25.74 -19.38 4.13
N ASN A 238 -24.52 -18.91 3.93
CA ASN A 238 -23.53 -19.65 3.15
C ASN A 238 -23.03 -20.91 3.90
N LEU A 239 -23.62 -22.06 3.60
CA LEU A 239 -23.20 -23.35 4.13
C LEU A 239 -22.20 -24.03 3.17
N ALA A 240 -20.91 -23.99 3.53
CA ALA A 240 -19.82 -24.69 2.83
C ALA A 240 -19.72 -26.18 3.25
N SER A 241 -18.59 -26.85 2.98
CA SER A 241 -18.38 -28.24 3.44
C SER A 241 -18.23 -28.34 4.97
N GLU A 242 -18.49 -29.53 5.53
CA GLU A 242 -18.34 -29.81 6.98
C GLU A 242 -16.99 -29.33 7.52
N GLU A 243 -15.91 -29.72 6.85
CA GLU A 243 -14.55 -29.35 7.22
C GLU A 243 -14.35 -27.82 7.22
N LYS A 244 -14.84 -27.13 6.19
CA LYS A 244 -14.75 -25.66 6.10
C LYS A 244 -15.54 -24.99 7.22
N MET A 245 -16.76 -25.46 7.48
CA MET A 245 -17.62 -24.90 8.53
C MET A 245 -17.08 -25.18 9.93
N ASN A 246 -16.49 -26.35 10.14
CA ASN A 246 -15.80 -26.69 11.39
C ASN A 246 -14.58 -25.77 11.58
N ASN A 247 -13.69 -25.67 10.59
CA ASN A 247 -12.50 -24.83 10.70
C ASN A 247 -12.84 -23.33 10.87
N TYR A 248 -13.88 -22.85 10.18
CA TYR A 248 -14.30 -21.45 10.22
C TYR A 248 -15.07 -21.13 11.52
N LEU A 249 -16.20 -21.81 11.78
CA LEU A 249 -17.14 -21.47 12.87
C LEU A 249 -17.10 -22.40 14.08
N ASP A 250 -16.22 -23.40 14.11
CA ASP A 250 -16.22 -24.51 15.08
C ASP A 250 -17.60 -25.19 15.13
N MET A 251 -18.22 -25.37 13.96
CA MET A 251 -19.52 -26.03 13.84
C MET A 251 -19.38 -27.54 14.06
N SER A 252 -20.18 -28.10 14.96
CA SER A 252 -20.18 -29.55 15.19
C SER A 252 -20.74 -30.29 13.98
N LYS A 253 -20.26 -31.52 13.76
CA LYS A 253 -20.77 -32.42 12.71
C LYS A 253 -22.29 -32.61 12.80
N GLU A 254 -22.82 -32.73 14.01
CA GLU A 254 -24.27 -32.88 14.23
C GLU A 254 -25.07 -31.66 13.78
N GLN A 255 -24.58 -30.46 14.10
CA GLN A 255 -25.20 -29.21 13.65
C GLN A 255 -25.10 -29.05 12.13
N TYR A 256 -23.95 -29.38 11.54
CA TYR A 256 -23.76 -29.36 10.10
C TYR A 256 -24.74 -30.28 9.37
N ILE A 257 -24.86 -31.53 9.80
CA ILE A 257 -25.81 -32.51 9.23
C ILE A 257 -27.25 -31.99 9.37
N TYR A 258 -27.58 -31.43 10.53
CA TYR A 258 -28.89 -30.83 10.77
C TYR A 258 -29.19 -29.69 9.80
N PHE A 259 -28.23 -28.78 9.56
CA PHE A 259 -28.40 -27.68 8.62
C PHE A 259 -28.52 -28.17 7.18
N ILE A 260 -27.63 -29.05 6.72
CA ILE A 260 -27.69 -29.61 5.36
C ILE A 260 -29.05 -30.26 5.07
N LYS A 261 -29.62 -31.00 6.04
CA LYS A 261 -30.94 -31.63 5.89
C LYS A 261 -32.08 -30.62 5.66
N ASN A 262 -31.90 -29.40 6.13
CA ASN A 262 -32.88 -28.32 6.04
C ASN A 262 -32.39 -27.17 5.11
N TYR A 263 -31.35 -27.40 4.30
CA TYR A 263 -30.74 -26.36 3.48
C TYR A 263 -31.34 -26.33 2.08
N GLU A 264 -31.95 -25.21 1.70
CA GLU A 264 -32.62 -25.04 0.42
C GLU A 264 -32.47 -23.61 -0.08
N GLY A 265 -31.96 -23.43 -1.31
CA GLY A 265 -31.82 -22.12 -1.95
C GLY A 265 -30.93 -21.14 -1.18
N TYR A 266 -29.82 -21.63 -0.61
CA TYR A 266 -28.89 -20.88 0.24
C TYR A 266 -29.47 -20.39 1.57
N LYS A 267 -30.52 -21.04 2.07
CA LYS A 267 -31.19 -20.69 3.33
C LYS A 267 -31.47 -21.95 4.13
N ILE A 268 -31.57 -21.80 5.45
CA ILE A 268 -32.12 -22.86 6.30
C ILE A 268 -33.64 -22.73 6.30
N GLN A 269 -34.32 -23.82 5.97
CA GLN A 269 -35.79 -23.91 5.88
C GLN A 269 -36.29 -25.09 6.70
N ILE A 270 -37.02 -24.79 7.79
CA ILE A 270 -37.56 -25.80 8.68
C ILE A 270 -39.08 -25.79 8.59
N LYS A 271 -39.64 -26.96 8.30
CA LYS A 271 -41.08 -27.17 8.24
C LYS A 271 -41.70 -27.06 9.64
N GLY A 272 -42.76 -26.25 9.74
CA GLY A 272 -43.60 -26.16 10.93
C GLY A 272 -44.71 -27.22 10.95
N SER A 273 -45.23 -27.49 12.15
CA SER A 273 -46.34 -28.44 12.37
C SER A 273 -47.72 -27.78 12.27
N LYS A 274 -47.79 -26.45 12.49
CA LYS A 274 -48.99 -25.64 12.28
C LYS A 274 -48.96 -25.07 10.87
N THR A 275 -50.01 -25.35 10.10
CA THR A 275 -50.33 -24.63 8.88
C THR A 275 -51.32 -23.52 9.25
N ASN A 276 -50.89 -22.25 9.30
CA ASN A 276 -51.80 -21.17 9.73
C ASN A 276 -51.65 -19.82 8.98
N LYS A 277 -52.68 -19.58 8.15
CA LYS A 277 -53.42 -18.36 7.71
C LYS A 277 -52.78 -16.97 7.53
N SER A 278 -51.79 -16.55 8.31
CA SER A 278 -51.24 -15.18 8.19
C SER A 278 -50.08 -15.14 7.19
N SER A 279 -50.10 -14.19 6.25
CA SER A 279 -49.00 -13.98 5.29
C SER A 279 -47.82 -13.21 5.88
N LYS A 280 -47.94 -12.72 7.12
CA LYS A 280 -46.90 -11.94 7.81
C LYS A 280 -45.80 -12.84 8.35
N SER A 281 -44.57 -12.33 8.30
CA SER A 281 -43.41 -12.92 8.98
C SER A 281 -43.07 -12.13 10.25
N LEU A 282 -42.68 -12.86 11.30
CA LEU A 282 -42.00 -12.31 12.45
C LEU A 282 -40.50 -12.28 12.13
N LYS A 283 -39.94 -11.08 11.98
CA LYS A 283 -38.51 -10.89 11.77
C LYS A 283 -37.78 -10.97 13.10
N LEU A 284 -36.78 -11.84 13.17
CA LEU A 284 -35.87 -11.99 14.28
C LEU A 284 -34.44 -11.70 13.82
N ASN A 285 -33.77 -10.80 14.53
CA ASN A 285 -32.36 -10.51 14.36
C ASN A 285 -31.67 -10.53 15.73
N ALA A 286 -30.38 -10.88 15.76
CA ALA A 286 -29.55 -10.80 16.95
C ALA A 286 -28.27 -10.03 16.62
N SER A 287 -27.88 -9.11 17.49
CA SER A 287 -26.62 -8.37 17.37
C SER A 287 -25.85 -8.39 18.69
N PHE A 288 -24.53 -8.26 18.60
CA PHE A 288 -23.62 -8.34 19.75
C PHE A 288 -22.97 -6.97 19.96
N VAL A 289 -23.15 -6.39 21.14
CA VAL A 289 -22.60 -5.06 21.46
C VAL A 289 -21.07 -5.17 21.51
N GLU A 290 -20.38 -4.46 20.61
CA GLU A 290 -18.90 -4.51 20.50
C GLU A 290 -18.34 -5.94 20.38
N GLU A 291 -19.04 -6.81 19.64
CA GLU A 291 -18.70 -8.23 19.49
C GLU A 291 -18.56 -8.98 20.83
N ASN A 292 -19.18 -8.47 21.89
CA ASN A 292 -19.23 -9.10 23.19
C ASN A 292 -20.22 -10.27 23.16
N PRO A 293 -19.76 -11.52 23.39
CA PRO A 293 -20.65 -12.69 23.39
C PRO A 293 -21.66 -12.70 24.54
N TYR A 294 -21.53 -11.79 25.51
CA TYR A 294 -22.36 -11.74 26.71
C TYR A 294 -23.27 -10.51 26.77
N ASP A 295 -23.37 -9.73 25.69
CA ASP A 295 -24.20 -8.53 25.57
C ASP A 295 -24.90 -8.55 24.19
N VAL A 296 -26.14 -9.05 24.17
CA VAL A 296 -26.89 -9.41 22.96
C VAL A 296 -28.15 -8.56 22.85
N ILE A 297 -28.32 -7.88 21.74
CA ILE A 297 -29.55 -7.19 21.38
C ILE A 297 -30.34 -8.08 20.43
N LEU A 298 -31.49 -8.56 20.91
CA LEU A 298 -32.48 -9.26 20.10
C LEU A 298 -33.49 -8.26 19.56
N ASP A 299 -33.70 -8.26 18.24
CA ASP A 299 -34.70 -7.44 17.58
C ASP A 299 -35.82 -8.34 17.03
N LEU A 300 -37.04 -8.13 17.54
CA LEU A 300 -38.24 -8.80 17.09
C LEU A 300 -39.21 -7.77 16.51
N ASN A 301 -39.35 -7.73 15.18
CA ASN A 301 -40.18 -6.74 14.48
C ASN A 301 -39.94 -5.29 14.93
N ASN A 302 -38.69 -4.86 15.06
CA ASN A 302 -38.23 -3.55 15.54
C ASN A 302 -38.38 -3.33 17.06
N LYS A 303 -38.81 -4.33 17.83
CA LYS A 303 -38.75 -4.29 19.30
C LYS A 303 -37.43 -4.87 19.76
N LYS A 304 -36.58 -4.03 20.35
CA LYS A 304 -35.25 -4.42 20.82
C LYS A 304 -35.28 -4.87 22.27
N TYR A 305 -34.61 -5.98 22.55
CA TYR A 305 -34.43 -6.57 23.88
C TYR A 305 -32.94 -6.78 24.12
N ASN A 306 -32.36 -6.01 25.05
CA ASN A 306 -30.95 -6.17 25.43
C ASN A 306 -30.83 -7.21 26.55
N TYR A 307 -30.13 -8.32 26.27
CA TYR A 307 -29.81 -9.36 27.22
C TYR A 307 -28.32 -9.34 27.56
N LYS A 308 -28.01 -9.35 28.86
CA LYS A 308 -26.65 -9.53 29.36
C LYS A 308 -26.50 -10.84 30.13
N PHE A 309 -25.38 -11.52 29.94
CA PHE A 309 -25.05 -12.74 30.69
C PHE A 309 -24.31 -12.37 31.98
N VAL A 310 -24.98 -12.51 33.12
CA VAL A 310 -24.47 -12.11 34.44
C VAL A 310 -24.78 -13.22 35.45
N ASN A 311 -23.77 -13.62 36.24
CA ASN A 311 -23.89 -14.70 37.23
C ASN A 311 -24.43 -16.01 36.61
N ASN A 312 -23.87 -16.40 35.46
CA ASN A 312 -24.24 -17.60 34.70
C ASN A 312 -25.71 -17.64 34.21
N GLN A 313 -26.35 -16.49 34.07
CA GLN A 313 -27.73 -16.39 33.59
C GLN A 313 -27.91 -15.19 32.66
N TRP A 314 -28.78 -15.33 31.66
CA TRP A 314 -29.20 -14.23 30.81
C TRP A 314 -30.24 -13.36 31.52
N LYS A 315 -30.04 -12.05 31.50
CA LYS A 315 -30.94 -11.07 32.12
C LYS A 315 -31.26 -9.97 31.13
N LEU A 316 -32.54 -9.62 31.03
CA LEU A 316 -32.98 -8.46 30.26
C LEU A 316 -32.56 -7.18 31.00
N VAL A 317 -31.73 -6.36 30.36
CA VAL A 317 -31.28 -5.06 30.87
C VAL A 317 -32.07 -4.01 30.10
N ILE A 318 -33.16 -3.56 30.73
CA ILE A 318 -34.17 -2.57 30.31
C ILE A 318 -34.00 -1.97 28.89
N THR A 319 -35.02 -2.20 28.07
CA THR A 319 -35.22 -1.67 26.72
C THR A 319 -35.37 -0.14 26.73
N GLU A 320 -34.60 0.59 25.93
CA GLU A 320 -34.96 1.97 25.58
C GLU A 320 -36.38 1.95 24.99
N LYS A 321 -37.27 2.76 25.57
CA LYS A 321 -38.66 2.90 25.15
C LYS A 321 -38.78 3.61 23.81
#